data_AF-A0A377YWR3-F1
#
_entry.id   AF-A0A377YWR3-F1
#
_cell.length_a   1.000
_cell.length_b   1.000
_cell.length_c   1.000
_cell.angle_alpha   90.00
_cell.angle_beta   90.00
_cell.angle_gamma   90.00
#
_symmetry.space_group_name_H-M   'P 1'
#
loop_
_entity.id
_entity.type
_entity.pdbx_description
1 polymer ?
#
loop_
_entity_poly.entity_id
_entity_poly.type
_entity_poly.pdbx_seq_one_letter_code
_entity_poly.pdbx_strand_id
1 'polypeptide(L)' 'MEPITITLCLLVFAIIMFVWEKVPLAVTSMVVCVALVLTGVLDLKQAFAGFIDSNVILFVAMFIVGGRYLKPGWQTKSVA' A
#
# COMPACT_ATOMS: atom_id res chain seq x y z
N MET A 1 -31.58 -0.74 -3.95
CA MET A 1 -30.61 -0.07 -3.07
C MET A 1 -29.44 0.33 -3.93
N GLU A 2 -29.24 1.62 -4.14
CA GLU A 2 -28.25 2.14 -5.09
C GLU A 2 -26.83 1.66 -4.73
N PRO A 3 -26.03 1.14 -5.68
CA PRO A 3 -24.65 0.67 -5.44
C PRO A 3 -23.75 1.76 -4.82
N ILE A 4 -24.09 3.03 -5.04
CA ILE A 4 -23.44 4.20 -4.42
C ILE A 4 -23.54 4.20 -2.88
N THR A 5 -24.64 3.72 -2.29
CA THR A 5 -24.81 3.77 -0.83
C THR A 5 -23.87 2.79 -0.13
N ILE A 6 -23.61 1.65 -0.78
CA ILE A 6 -22.74 0.58 -0.28
C ILE A 6 -21.27 1.03 -0.33
N THR A 7 -20.86 1.68 -1.43
CA THR A 7 -19.50 2.20 -1.57
C THR A 7 -19.24 3.36 -0.60
N LEU A 8 -20.21 4.25 -0.36
CA LEU A 8 -20.08 5.38 0.57
C LEU A 8 -19.97 4.92 2.03
N CYS A 9 -20.79 3.95 2.46
CA CYS A 9 -20.70 3.39 3.82
C CYS A 9 -19.34 2.74 4.06
N LEU A 10 -18.81 2.02 3.06
CA LEU A 10 -17.51 1.37 3.19
C LEU A 10 -16.37 2.40 3.22
N LEU A 11 -16.45 3.46 2.42
CA LEU A 11 -15.43 4.52 2.41
C LEU A 11 -15.32 5.19 3.79
N VAL A 12 -16.46 5.48 4.43
CA VAL A 12 -16.49 6.02 5.80
C VAL A 12 -15.90 5.03 6.80
N PHE A 13 -16.24 3.74 6.71
CA PHE A 13 -15.67 2.71 7.58
C PHE A 13 -14.15 2.59 7.43
N ALA A 14 -13.64 2.62 6.20
CA ALA A 14 -12.20 2.58 5.92
C ALA A 14 -11.47 3.79 6.52
N ILE A 15 -12.05 5.00 6.41
CA ILE A 15 -11.48 6.23 6.99
C ILE A 15 -11.41 6.13 8.52
N ILE A 16 -12.47 5.65 9.19
CA ILE A 16 -12.50 5.52 10.65
C ILE A 16 -11.39 4.57 11.13
N MET A 17 -11.19 3.46 10.41
CA MET A 17 -10.14 2.49 10.73
C MET A 17 -8.73 3.04 10.46
N PHE A 18 -8.59 3.98 9.52
CA PHE A 18 -7.33 4.65 9.21
C PHE A 18 -6.95 5.71 10.26
N VAL A 19 -7.93 6.49 10.73
CA VAL A 19 -7.73 7.58 11.71
C VAL A 19 -7.35 7.07 13.10
N TRP A 20 -7.69 5.83 13.46
CA TRP A 20 -7.36 5.30 14.79
C TRP A 20 -5.85 5.04 14.98
N GLU A 21 -5.02 5.03 13.93
CA GLU A 21 -3.54 5.06 13.89
C GLU A 21 -2.73 4.37 15.02
N LYS A 22 -3.31 3.37 15.69
CA LYS A 22 -2.66 2.58 16.76
C LYS A 22 -1.69 1.54 16.21
N VAL A 23 -1.73 1.29 14.91
CA VAL A 23 -1.01 0.23 14.19
C VAL A 23 -0.28 0.85 12.99
N PRO A 24 0.87 0.29 12.56
CA PRO A 24 1.60 0.79 11.41
C PRO A 24 0.71 0.87 10.17
N LEU A 25 0.86 1.95 9.39
CA LEU A 25 0.08 2.21 8.17
C LEU A 25 0.11 1.05 7.15
N ALA A 26 1.20 0.28 7.14
CA ALA A 26 1.32 -0.94 6.32
C ALA A 26 0.38 -2.08 6.78
N VAL A 27 0.14 -2.20 8.09
CA VAL A 27 -0.73 -3.23 8.65
C VAL A 27 -2.20 -2.83 8.50
N THR A 28 -2.53 -1.55 8.72
CA THR A 28 -3.89 -1.05 8.56
C THR A 28 -4.38 -1.20 7.12
N SER A 29 -3.53 -0.92 6.13
CA SER A 29 -3.85 -1.10 4.71
C SER A 29 -4.11 -2.56 4.32
N MET A 30 -3.34 -3.53 4.85
CA MET A 30 -3.62 -4.97 4.66
C MET A 30 -4.98 -5.38 5.25
N VAL A 31 -5.28 -4.95 6.49
CA VAL A 31 -6.55 -5.29 7.16
C VAL A 31 -7.75 -4.69 6.41
N VAL A 32 -7.63 -3.43 5.97
CA VAL A 32 -8.68 -2.75 5.19
C VAL A 32 -8.93 -3.46 3.85
N CYS A 33 -7.88 -3.91 3.16
CA CYS A 33 -8.05 -4.68 1.91
C CYS A 33 -8.80 -6.00 2.12
N VAL A 34 -8.50 -6.74 3.20
CA VAL A 34 -9.21 -7.99 3.54
C VAL A 34 -10.67 -7.69 3.93
N ALA A 35 -10.91 -6.64 4.71
CA ALA A 35 -12.27 -6.22 5.09
C ALA A 35 -13.12 -5.80 3.88
N LEU A 36 -12.52 -5.13 2.89
CA LEU A 36 -13.12 -4.75 1.61
C LEU A 36 -13.55 -5.94 0.75
N VAL A 37 -12.71 -6.97 0.68
CA VAL A 37 -13.00 -8.21 -0.06
C VAL A 37 -14.11 -9.01 0.66
N LEU A 38 -14.07 -9.10 1.99
CA LEU A 38 -15.07 -9.81 2.78
C LEU A 38 -16.45 -9.15 2.76
N THR A 39 -16.50 -7.82 2.65
CA THR A 39 -17.76 -7.06 2.52
C THR A 39 -18.32 -7.08 1.09
N GLY A 40 -17.61 -7.67 0.12
CA GLY A 40 -18.08 -7.87 -1.26
C GLY A 40 -18.24 -6.58 -2.08
N VAL A 41 -17.72 -5.46 -1.58
CA VAL A 41 -17.80 -4.15 -2.24
C VAL A 41 -16.76 -4.02 -3.36
N LEU A 42 -15.65 -4.74 -3.25
CA LEU A 42 -14.55 -4.66 -4.19
C LEU A 42 -14.01 -6.07 -4.48
N ASP A 43 -13.87 -6.42 -5.76
CA ASP A 43 -13.33 -7.72 -6.16
C ASP A 43 -11.84 -7.83 -5.80
N LEU A 44 -11.36 -9.06 -5.61
CA LEU A 44 -9.95 -9.36 -5.35
C LEU A 44 -9.04 -8.65 -6.37
N LYS A 45 -9.38 -8.65 -7.66
CA LYS A 45 -8.59 -7.96 -8.68
C LYS A 45 -8.51 -6.45 -8.46
N GLN A 46 -9.60 -5.83 -8.03
CA GLN A 46 -9.66 -4.38 -7.82
C GLN A 46 -8.94 -3.97 -6.53
N ALA A 47 -8.99 -4.80 -5.48
CA ALA A 47 -8.20 -4.58 -4.27
C ALA A 47 -6.69 -4.65 -4.53
N PHE A 48 -6.24 -5.60 -5.36
CA PHE A 48 -4.81 -5.73 -5.72
C PHE A 48 -4.33 -4.71 -6.75
N ALA A 49 -5.22 -4.09 -7.52
CA ALA A 49 -4.85 -3.08 -8.51
C ALA A 49 -4.13 -1.86 -7.89
N GLY A 50 -4.52 -1.45 -6.68
CA GLY A 50 -3.88 -0.34 -5.96
C GLY A 50 -2.45 -0.63 -5.49
N PHE A 51 -2.12 -1.90 -5.22
CA PHE A 51 -0.75 -2.30 -4.83
C PHE A 51 0.23 -2.37 -6.01
N ILE A 52 -0.29 -2.55 -7.22
CA ILE A 52 0.51 -2.70 -8.46
C ILE A 52 0.59 -1.35 -9.22
N ASP A 53 0.19 -0.25 -8.58
CA ASP A 53 0.29 1.07 -9.19
C ASP A 53 1.76 1.46 -9.44
N SER A 54 2.01 2.09 -10.59
CA SER A 54 3.36 2.48 -11.01
C SER A 54 4.05 3.37 -9.97
N ASN A 55 3.30 4.24 -9.28
CA ASN A 55 3.85 5.10 -8.24
C ASN A 55 4.29 4.30 -7.00
N VAL A 56 3.53 3.27 -6.61
CA VAL A 56 3.90 2.39 -5.48
C VAL A 56 5.16 1.60 -5.82
N ILE A 57 5.23 1.05 -7.03
CA ILE A 57 6.41 0.31 -7.52
C ILE A 57 7.63 1.23 -7.57
N LEU A 58 7.46 2.49 -7.97
CA LEU A 58 8.53 3.50 -7.97
C LEU A 58 9.09 3.74 -6.56
N PHE A 59 8.22 3.88 -5.55
CA PHE A 59 8.66 4.03 -4.16
C PHE A 59 9.44 2.81 -3.66
N VAL A 60 8.99 1.58 -4.00
CA VAL A 60 9.74 0.35 -3.67
C VAL A 60 11.09 0.31 -4.39
N ALA A 61 11.13 0.72 -5.66
CA ALA A 61 12.37 0.80 -6.43
C ALA A 61 13.38 1.79 -5.83
N MET A 62 12.90 2.91 -5.27
CA MET A 62 13.76 3.87 -4.56
C MET A 62 14.42 3.25 -3.32
N PHE A 63 13.70 2.42 -2.55
CA PHE A 63 14.31 1.68 -1.44
C PHE A 63 15.39 0.69 -1.92
N ILE A 64 15.19 0.03 -3.06
CA ILE A 64 16.19 -0.87 -3.69
C ILE A 64 17.44 -0.08 -4.11
N VAL A 65 17.27 1.05 -4.79
CA VAL A 65 18.38 1.91 -5.22
C VAL A 65 19.13 2.49 -4.01
N GLY A 66 18.40 2.92 -2.98
CA GLY A 66 18.98 3.41 -1.72
C GLY A 66 19.83 2.35 -1.01
N GLY A 67 19.38 1.10 -0.95
CA GLY A 67 20.15 0.00 -0.37
C GLY A 67 21.47 -0.30 -1.09
N ARG A 68 21.55 -0.02 -2.40
CA ARG A 68 22.81 -0.15 -3.16
C ARG A 68 23.77 1.01 -2.90
N TYR A 69 23.26 2.23 -2.72
CA TYR A 69 24.07 3.40 -2.41
C TYR A 69 24.64 3.41 -1.00
N LEU A 70 23.93 2.82 -0.03
CA LEU A 70 24.33 2.78 1.38
C LEU A 70 25.36 1.67 1.71
N LYS A 71 25.73 0.82 0.74
CA LYS A 71 26.78 -0.19 0.91
C LYS A 71 28.16 0.47 0.69
N PRO A 72 29.12 0.43 1.65
CA PRO A 72 30.41 1.13 1.54
C PRO A 72 31.38 0.64 0.42
N GLY A 73 30.93 -0.23 -0.49
CA GLY A 73 31.80 -0.92 -1.45
C GLY A 73 31.91 -0.28 -2.84
N TRP A 74 31.17 0.79 -3.13
CA TRP A 74 31.21 1.40 -4.48
C TRP A 74 32.36 2.41 -4.66
N GLN A 75 32.84 3.04 -3.59
CA GLN A 75 33.88 4.08 -3.67
C GLN A 75 35.32 3.56 -3.65
N THR A 76 35.57 2.27 -3.38
CA THR A 76 36.93 1.75 -3.16
C THR A 76 37.53 0.98 -4.35
N LYS A 77 36.82 0.91 -5.50
CA LYS A 77 37.23 0.11 -6.66
C LYS A 77 37.74 0.91 -7.88
N SER A 78 37.82 2.23 -7.81
CA SER A 78 38.25 3.07 -8.95
C SER A 78 39.68 3.62 -8.87
N VAL A 79 40.47 3.25 -7.85
CA VAL A 79 41.87 3.68 -7.69
C VAL A 79 42.72 2.54 -7.12
N ALA A 80 43.02 1.55 -7.96
CA ALA A 80 44.14 0.62 -7.77
C ALA A 80 44.61 0.13 -9.14
#